data_AF-S7ST58-F1
#
_entry.id   AF-S7ST58-F1
#
_cell.length_a   1.000
_cell.length_b   1.000
_cell.length_c   1.000
_cell.angle_alpha   90.00
_cell.angle_beta   90.00
_cell.angle_gamma   90.00
#
_symmetry.space_group_name_H-M   'P 1'
#
loop_
_entity.id
_entity.type
_entity.pdbx_description
1 polymer ?
#
loop_
_entity_poly.entity_id
_entity_poly.type
_entity_poly.pdbx_seq_one_letter_code
_entity_poly.pdbx_strand_id
1 'polypeptide(L)' 'MMVSYKIIEEHQGKIEVESEVGVGTTFHITLPIERMEREDDDDD' A
#
# COMPACT_ATOMS: atom_id res chain seq x y z
N MET A 1 12.83 -0.16 10.39
CA MET A 1 12.34 -0.29 9.01
C MET A 1 12.27 -1.74 8.50
N MET A 2 13.13 -2.69 8.97
CA MET A 2 13.06 -4.08 8.48
C MET A 2 11.72 -4.79 8.72
N VAL A 3 11.04 -4.51 9.85
CA VAL A 3 9.72 -5.11 10.15
C VAL A 3 8.67 -4.66 9.14
N SER A 4 8.61 -3.36 8.84
CA SER A 4 7.66 -2.80 7.87
C SER A 4 7.91 -3.34 6.45
N TYR A 5 9.17 -3.52 6.06
CA TYR A 5 9.52 -4.12 4.76
C TYR A 5 8.96 -5.54 4.62
N LYS A 6 9.15 -6.39 5.64
CA LYS A 6 8.61 -7.75 5.63
C LYS A 6 7.09 -7.75 5.57
N ILE A 7 6.42 -6.89 6.35
CA ILE A 7 4.96 -6.77 6.31
C ILE A 7 4.51 -6.39 4.90
N ILE A 8 5.12 -5.38 4.28
CA ILE A 8 4.75 -4.94 2.92
C ILE A 8 5.00 -6.05 1.91
N GLU A 9 6.12 -6.76 1.99
CA GLU A 9 6.47 -7.89 1.11
C GLU A 9 5.49 -9.07 1.26
N GLU A 10 5.15 -9.45 2.49
CA GLU A 10 4.18 -10.52 2.78
C GLU A 10 2.79 -10.21 2.23
N HIS A 11 2.42 -8.93 2.12
CA HIS A 11 1.17 -8.47 1.51
C HIS A 11 1.32 -8.16 0.02
N GLN A 12 2.40 -8.62 -0.63
CA GLN A 12 2.69 -8.40 -2.06
C GLN A 12 2.71 -6.91 -2.45
N GLY A 13 3.04 -6.05 -1.50
CA GLY A 13 3.15 -4.62 -1.67
C GLY A 13 4.51 -4.17 -2.20
N LYS A 14 4.59 -2.88 -2.51
CA LYS A 14 5.81 -2.21 -2.97
C LYS A 14 6.08 -0.97 -2.13
N ILE A 15 7.36 -0.61 -2.00
CA ILE A 15 7.80 0.58 -1.30
C ILE A 15 8.81 1.37 -2.14
N GLU A 16 8.56 2.67 -2.27
CA GLU A 16 9.43 3.62 -2.95
C GLU A 16 9.80 4.75 -1.99
N VAL A 17 11.04 5.24 -2.07
CA VAL A 17 11.56 6.23 -1.12
C VAL A 17 12.12 7.42 -1.89
N GLU A 18 11.61 8.60 -1.55
CA GLU A 18 12.09 9.87 -2.07
C GLU A 18 12.60 10.72 -0.91
N SER A 19 13.76 11.36 -1.06
CA SER A 19 14.34 12.19 -0.01
C SER A 19 15.07 13.39 -0.59
N GLU A 20 14.87 14.54 0.05
CA GLU A 20 15.55 15.78 -0.29
C GLU A 20 16.09 16.44 0.99
N VAL A 21 17.38 16.80 0.96
CA VAL A 21 18.09 17.37 2.11
C VAL A 21 17.46 18.70 2.51
N GLY A 22 17.10 18.82 3.79
CA GLY A 22 16.46 20.03 4.32
C GLY A 22 14.96 20.13 4.05
N VAL A 23 14.37 19.21 3.29
CA VAL A 23 12.92 19.13 3.04
C VAL A 23 12.32 17.93 3.79
N GLY A 24 12.92 16.74 3.65
CA GLY A 24 12.47 15.54 4.35
C GLY A 24 12.57 14.27 3.51
N THR A 25 11.85 13.24 3.95
CA THR A 25 11.79 11.93 3.29
C THR A 25 10.33 11.47 3.20
N THR A 26 9.93 11.04 2.01
CA THR A 26 8.59 10.51 1.72
C THR A 26 8.72 9.02 1.38
N PHE A 27 7.87 8.21 2.02
CA PHE A 27 7.76 6.78 1.74
C PHE A 27 6.42 6.53 1.05
N HIS A 28 6.46 6.01 -0.17
CA HIS A 28 5.28 5.59 -0.91
C HIS A 28 5.10 4.08 -0.73
N ILE A 29 3.98 3.66 -0.15
CA ILE A 29 3.64 2.25 0.07
C ILE A 29 2.43 1.92 -0.80
N THR A 30 2.58 0.94 -1.69
CA THR A 30 1.51 0.45 -2.54
C THR A 30 1.13 -0.96 -2.10
N LEU A 31 -0.15 -1.19 -1.83
CA LEU A 31 -0.70 -2.50 -1.49
C LEU A 31 -1.79 -2.89 -2.50
N PRO A 32 -1.85 -4.15 -2.96
CA PRO A 32 -2.95 -4.61 -3.79
C PRO A 32 -4.26 -4.56 -2.98
N ILE A 33 -5.32 -4.09 -3.61
CA ILE A 33 -6.68 -4.15 -3.06
C ILE A 33 -7.42 -5.28 -3.77
N GLU A 34 -8.02 -6.18 -3.00
CA GLU A 34 -9.02 -7.09 -3.55
C GLU A 34 -10.27 -6.29 -3.85
N ARG A 35 -10.78 -6.43 -5.08
CA ARG A 35 -12.08 -5.87 -5.42
C ARG A 35 -13.11 -6.67 -4.65
N MET A 36 -13.58 -6.12 -3.53
CA MET A 36 -14.85 -6.55 -2.96
C MET A 36 -15.90 -6.23 -4.02
N GLU A 37 -16.39 -7.26 -4.72
CA GLU A 37 -17.62 -7.15 -5.46
C GLU A 37 -18.66 -6.70 -4.43
N ARG A 38 -19.16 -5.47 -4.57
CA ARG A 38 -20.38 -5.11 -3.89
C ARG A 38 -21.42 -6.04 -4.51
N GLU A 39 -22.01 -6.91 -3.71
CA GLU A 39 -23.33 -7.44 -4.03
C GLU A 39 -24.21 -6.20 -4.10
N ASP A 40 -24.34 -5.65 -5.31
CA ASP A 40 -25.41 -4.73 -5.61
C ASP A 40 -26.67 -5.60 -5.43
N ASP A 41 -27.32 -5.47 -4.27
CA ASP A 41 -28.64 -6.02 -4.01
C ASP A 41 -29.57 -5.47 -5.10
N ASP A 42 -29.73 -6.25 -6.18
CA ASP A 42 -30.82 -6.08 -7.13
C ASP A 42 -32.12 -6.39 -6.37
N ASP A 43 -32.73 -5.34 -5.81
CA ASP A 43 -34.16 -5.30 -5.43
C ASP A 43 -35.00 -5.67 -6.67
N ASP A 44 -35.56 -6.89 -6.70
CA ASP A 44 -36.77 -7.27 -7.46
C ASP A 44 -37.73 -8.08 -6.57
#